data_AF-A0A268HHS8-F1
#
_entry.id   AF-A0A268HHS8-F1
#
_cell.length_a   1.000
_cell.length_b   1.000
_cell.length_c   1.000
_cell.angle_alpha   90.00
_cell.angle_beta   90.00
_cell.angle_gamma   90.00
#
_symmetry.space_group_name_H-M   'P 1'
#
loop_
_entity.id
_entity.type
_entity.pdbx_description
1 polymer ?
#
loop_
_entity_poly.entity_id
_entity_poly.type
_entity_poly.pdbx_seq_one_letter_code
_entity_poly.pdbx_strand_id
1 'polypeptide(L)'
;ICIFLSLAIANRKQLNFIRINLKLSLIVSVLLVLFSLLYILRIENSDNLYDFDKMTEFYDIPSPQLTLLLLPFHLQSREAMGVSEVAIERIDEINKYIDSNMLFIQDLVTLLPGDQVSAGNVLGIVVNLNPNVSLTPGLLGGLYLSYGLIGIISGLFILGCLVQYVWKKYLLTNSPYYLTLVTITSAYIIELINRGFFKPMYLIVFLILRFCIRRVINEK
;
A
#
# COMPACT_ATOMS: atom_id res chain seq x y z
N ILE A 1 11.00 -11.15 -2.57
CA ILE A 1 12.45 -11.36 -2.89
C ILE A 1 13.13 -12.24 -1.83
N CYS A 2 13.08 -11.92 -0.53
CA CYS A 2 13.72 -12.74 0.53
C CYS A 2 13.16 -14.17 0.68
N ILE A 3 11.86 -14.38 0.44
CA ILE A 3 11.22 -15.72 0.45
C ILE A 3 11.72 -16.60 -0.72
N PHE A 4 12.06 -15.98 -1.86
CA PHE A 4 12.58 -16.69 -3.04
C PHE A 4 14.03 -17.16 -2.86
N LEU A 5 14.84 -16.37 -2.15
CA LEU A 5 16.21 -16.73 -1.78
C LEU A 5 16.26 -17.82 -0.71
N SER A 6 15.36 -17.79 0.29
CA SER A 6 15.28 -18.85 1.31
C SER A 6 14.78 -20.18 0.75
N LEU A 7 13.94 -20.17 -0.29
CA LEU A 7 13.49 -21.38 -1.01
C LEU A 7 14.57 -21.92 -1.96
N ALA A 8 15.46 -21.08 -2.48
CA ALA A 8 16.53 -21.46 -3.39
C ALA A 8 17.70 -22.20 -2.71
N ILE A 9 17.97 -21.92 -1.44
CA ILE A 9 19.07 -22.55 -0.68
C ILE A 9 18.68 -23.95 -0.15
N ALA A 10 17.39 -24.26 -0.08
CA ALA A 10 16.91 -25.39 0.71
C ALA A 10 16.73 -26.73 -0.03
N ASN A 11 16.75 -26.85 -1.37
CA ASN A 11 16.40 -28.17 -1.96
C ASN A 11 17.02 -28.56 -3.32
N ARG A 12 17.78 -29.66 -3.24
CA ARG A 12 18.54 -30.45 -4.23
C ARG A 12 17.72 -31.17 -5.34
N LYS A 13 16.63 -30.59 -5.87
CA LYS A 13 15.84 -31.20 -6.98
C LYS A 13 15.91 -30.38 -8.27
N GLN A 14 16.99 -30.56 -9.01
CA GLN A 14 17.52 -29.57 -9.97
C GLN A 14 16.79 -29.47 -11.33
N LEU A 15 16.00 -30.46 -11.77
CA LEU A 15 15.36 -30.43 -13.11
C LEU A 15 13.91 -29.90 -13.14
N ASN A 16 13.06 -30.27 -12.17
CA ASN A 16 11.73 -29.65 -12.03
C ASN A 16 11.81 -28.19 -11.56
N PHE A 17 12.87 -27.84 -10.81
CA PHE A 17 13.13 -26.47 -10.37
C PHE A 17 13.45 -25.53 -11.53
N ILE A 18 14.23 -25.95 -12.54
CA ILE A 18 14.53 -25.13 -13.73
C ILE A 18 13.24 -24.82 -14.52
N ARG A 19 12.36 -25.81 -14.72
CA ARG A 19 11.07 -25.58 -15.40
C ARG A 19 10.14 -24.65 -14.61
N ILE A 20 10.10 -24.78 -13.28
CA ILE A 20 9.32 -23.88 -12.42
C ILE A 20 9.90 -22.46 -12.45
N ASN A 21 11.22 -22.30 -12.38
CA ASN A 21 11.88 -21.01 -12.43
C ASN A 21 11.73 -20.31 -13.77
N LEU A 22 11.76 -21.05 -14.89
CA LEU A 22 11.51 -20.48 -16.21
C LEU A 22 10.07 -19.98 -16.33
N LYS A 23 9.09 -20.76 -15.88
CA LYS A 23 7.68 -20.32 -15.86
C LYS A 23 7.49 -19.09 -14.98
N LEU A 24 8.14 -19.07 -13.82
CA LEU A 24 8.02 -18.00 -12.85
C LEU A 24 8.71 -16.73 -13.35
N SER A 25 9.90 -16.84 -13.96
CA SER A 25 10.59 -15.76 -14.64
C SER A 25 9.72 -15.17 -15.75
N LEU A 26 9.10 -16.00 -16.58
CA LEU A 26 8.22 -15.58 -17.66
C LEU A 26 6.96 -14.87 -17.13
N ILE A 27 6.35 -15.40 -16.06
CA ILE A 27 5.22 -14.72 -15.38
C ILE A 27 5.64 -13.36 -14.83
N VAL A 28 6.81 -13.27 -14.20
CA VAL A 28 7.35 -12.00 -13.68
C VAL A 28 7.56 -11.01 -14.84
N SER A 29 8.17 -11.44 -15.95
CA SER A 29 8.35 -10.58 -17.13
C SER A 29 7.03 -10.07 -17.71
N VAL A 30 6.02 -10.93 -17.82
CA VAL A 30 4.68 -10.53 -18.30
C VAL A 30 4.04 -9.52 -17.34
N LEU A 31 4.14 -9.76 -16.03
CA LEU A 31 3.63 -8.83 -15.02
C LEU A 31 4.35 -7.48 -15.06
N LEU A 32 5.66 -7.45 -15.29
CA LEU A 32 6.42 -6.21 -15.46
C LEU A 32 5.93 -5.42 -16.67
N VAL A 33 5.72 -6.07 -17.82
CA VAL A 33 5.20 -5.41 -19.03
C VAL A 33 3.79 -4.86 -18.82
N LEU A 34 2.89 -5.65 -18.22
CA LEU A 34 1.54 -5.20 -17.89
C LEU A 34 1.56 -4.01 -16.93
N PHE A 35 2.43 -4.04 -15.93
CA PHE A 35 2.60 -2.95 -14.98
C PHE A 35 3.10 -1.68 -15.66
N SER A 36 4.11 -1.76 -16.54
CA SER A 36 4.60 -0.62 -17.32
C SER A 36 3.52 -0.04 -18.24
N LEU A 37 2.68 -0.86 -18.87
CA LEU A 37 1.56 -0.39 -19.70
C LEU A 37 0.49 0.34 -18.88
N LEU A 38 0.10 -0.22 -17.73
CA LEU A 38 -0.85 0.44 -16.82
C LEU A 38 -0.29 1.77 -16.30
N TYR A 39 1.02 1.86 -16.12
CA TYR A 39 1.70 3.08 -15.72
C TYR A 39 1.69 4.16 -16.82
N ILE A 40 1.92 3.79 -18.09
CA ILE A 40 1.82 4.72 -19.23
C ILE A 40 0.40 5.28 -19.33
N LEU A 41 -0.62 4.41 -19.27
CA LEU A 41 -2.02 4.84 -19.25
C LEU A 41 -2.35 5.78 -18.09
N ARG A 42 -1.64 5.64 -16.96
CA ARG A 42 -1.82 6.52 -15.80
C ARG A 42 -1.18 7.90 -16.01
N ILE A 43 -0.02 7.97 -16.66
CA ILE A 43 0.65 9.23 -17.01
C ILE A 43 -0.20 10.03 -17.99
N GLU A 44 -0.73 9.39 -19.04
CA GLU A 44 -1.55 10.07 -20.05
C GLU A 44 -2.81 10.73 -19.46
N ASN A 45 -3.29 10.26 -18.31
CA ASN A 45 -4.46 10.79 -17.63
C ASN A 45 -4.13 11.76 -16.47
N SER A 46 -2.86 12.16 -16.32
CA SER A 46 -2.39 12.99 -15.21
C SER A 46 -1.62 14.21 -15.74
N ASP A 47 -2.32 15.35 -15.84
CA ASP A 47 -1.75 16.59 -16.41
C ASP A 47 -0.60 17.22 -15.60
N ASN A 48 -0.46 16.91 -14.29
CA ASN A 48 0.40 17.70 -13.40
C ASN A 48 1.45 16.92 -12.59
N LEU A 49 1.34 15.59 -12.48
CA LEU A 49 2.18 14.87 -11.52
C LEU A 49 3.49 14.32 -12.09
N TYR A 50 3.58 13.96 -13.38
CA TYR A 50 4.77 13.27 -13.90
C TYR A 50 4.99 13.48 -15.40
N ASP A 51 5.70 14.55 -15.75
CA ASP A 51 6.22 14.75 -17.11
C ASP A 51 7.57 14.02 -17.22
N PHE A 52 7.57 12.90 -17.94
CA PHE A 52 8.72 12.01 -18.09
C PHE A 52 9.93 12.75 -18.68
N ASP A 53 9.69 13.58 -19.69
CA ASP A 53 10.74 14.30 -20.41
C ASP A 53 11.46 15.25 -19.45
N LYS A 54 10.69 16.02 -18.66
CA LYS A 54 11.25 16.91 -17.63
C LYS A 54 12.07 16.16 -16.58
N MET A 55 11.68 14.95 -16.19
CA MET A 55 12.46 14.16 -15.22
C MET A 55 13.76 13.63 -15.83
N THR A 56 13.73 13.13 -17.06
CA THR A 56 14.94 12.64 -17.73
C THR A 56 15.93 13.76 -18.00
N GLU A 57 15.44 14.97 -18.32
CA GLU A 57 16.24 16.17 -18.46
C GLU A 57 16.81 16.64 -17.11
N PHE A 58 15.98 16.70 -16.06
CA PHE A 58 16.42 17.13 -14.72
C PHE A 58 17.53 16.24 -14.13
N TYR A 59 17.47 14.93 -14.37
CA TYR A 59 18.44 13.97 -13.84
C TYR A 59 19.58 13.61 -14.82
N ASP A 60 19.65 14.26 -15.99
CA ASP A 60 20.65 14.04 -17.04
C ASP A 60 20.90 12.54 -17.34
N ILE A 61 19.82 11.80 -17.61
CA ILE A 61 19.89 10.35 -17.76
C ILE A 61 20.48 9.99 -19.13
N PRO A 62 21.65 9.32 -19.21
CA PRO A 62 22.37 9.11 -20.47
C PRO A 62 21.68 8.12 -21.44
N SER A 63 20.74 7.31 -20.96
CA SER A 63 19.99 6.34 -21.77
C SER A 63 18.53 6.21 -21.29
N PRO A 64 17.67 7.18 -21.61
CA PRO A 64 16.28 7.23 -21.14
C PRO A 64 15.45 6.01 -21.57
N GLN A 65 15.81 5.39 -22.70
CA GLN A 65 15.13 4.20 -23.23
C GLN A 65 15.32 2.95 -22.37
N LEU A 66 16.48 2.79 -21.73
CA LEU A 66 16.74 1.65 -20.83
C LEU A 66 16.13 1.86 -19.45
N THR A 67 16.04 3.12 -19.02
CA THR A 67 15.42 3.48 -17.74
C THR A 67 13.91 3.41 -17.79
N LEU A 68 13.28 3.50 -18.97
CA LEU A 68 11.83 3.36 -19.18
C LEU A 68 11.21 2.09 -18.55
N LEU A 69 11.95 1.00 -18.44
CA LEU A 69 11.45 -0.22 -17.78
C LEU A 69 11.44 -0.10 -16.24
N LEU A 70 12.43 0.59 -15.67
CA LEU A 70 12.64 0.70 -14.22
C LEU A 70 11.98 1.95 -13.62
N LEU A 71 11.78 2.98 -14.43
CA LEU A 71 11.25 4.26 -13.98
C LEU A 71 9.83 4.17 -13.42
N PRO A 72 8.88 3.40 -13.99
CA PRO A 72 7.57 3.16 -13.40
C PRO A 72 7.65 2.64 -11.96
N PHE A 73 8.57 1.73 -11.68
CA PHE A 73 8.76 1.20 -10.33
C PHE A 73 9.34 2.23 -9.38
N HIS A 74 10.32 3.02 -9.85
CA HIS A 74 10.90 4.09 -9.06
C HIS A 74 9.87 5.16 -8.72
N LEU A 75 9.11 5.62 -9.73
CA LEU A 75 8.10 6.65 -9.58
C LEU A 75 6.94 6.16 -8.72
N GLN A 76 6.45 4.93 -8.92
CA GLN A 76 5.43 4.35 -8.05
C GLN A 76 5.90 4.23 -6.59
N SER A 77 7.18 3.94 -6.37
CA SER A 77 7.76 3.86 -5.01
C SER A 77 7.92 5.23 -4.35
N ARG A 78 8.09 6.29 -5.15
CA ARG A 78 8.26 7.68 -4.65
C ARG A 78 6.97 8.48 -4.62
N GLU A 79 5.95 8.06 -5.36
CA GLU A 79 4.66 8.74 -5.46
C GLU A 79 4.07 9.03 -4.07
N ALA A 80 4.01 8.00 -3.21
CA ALA A 80 3.48 8.13 -1.86
C ALA A 80 4.24 9.19 -1.02
N MET A 81 5.55 9.33 -1.23
CA MET A 81 6.38 10.34 -0.55
C MET A 81 6.13 11.73 -1.13
N GLY A 82 6.11 11.88 -2.46
CA GLY A 82 5.83 13.17 -3.12
C GLY A 82 4.42 13.69 -2.80
N VAL A 83 3.42 12.80 -2.78
CA VAL A 83 2.06 13.15 -2.32
C VAL A 83 2.09 13.64 -0.88
N SER A 84 2.87 12.99 0.00
CA SER A 84 2.98 13.41 1.40
C SER A 84 3.62 14.78 1.54
N GLU A 85 4.69 15.05 0.79
CA GLU A 85 5.42 16.33 0.81
C GLU A 85 4.52 17.49 0.39
N VAL A 86 3.88 17.38 -0.78
CA VAL A 86 2.95 18.42 -1.27
C VAL A 86 1.74 18.58 -0.35
N ALA A 87 1.22 17.49 0.22
CA ALA A 87 0.11 17.55 1.16
C ALA A 87 0.49 18.28 2.47
N ILE A 88 1.72 18.14 2.94
CA ILE A 88 2.23 18.87 4.12
C ILE A 88 2.32 20.36 3.81
N GLU A 89 2.83 20.73 2.63
CA GLU A 89 2.92 22.13 2.21
C GLU A 89 1.54 22.79 2.05
N ARG A 90 0.52 22.00 1.67
CA ARG A 90 -0.85 22.47 1.43
C ARG A 90 -1.84 22.06 2.52
N ILE A 91 -1.39 21.86 3.75
CA ILE A 91 -2.24 21.40 4.85
C ILE A 91 -3.43 22.33 5.12
N ASP A 92 -3.24 23.64 4.96
CA ASP A 92 -4.31 24.64 5.13
C ASP A 92 -5.40 24.52 4.06
N GLU A 93 -5.06 24.03 2.87
CA GLU A 93 -6.04 23.75 1.81
C GLU A 93 -6.83 22.48 2.09
N ILE A 94 -6.17 21.46 2.65
CA ILE A 94 -6.83 20.22 3.10
C ILE A 94 -7.89 20.53 4.16
N ASN A 95 -7.55 21.40 5.12
CA ASN A 95 -8.43 21.82 6.21
C ASN A 95 -9.72 22.55 5.75
N LYS A 96 -9.78 22.99 4.48
CA LYS A 96 -11.01 23.55 3.89
C LYS A 96 -12.05 22.48 3.57
N TYR A 97 -11.61 21.22 3.38
CA TYR A 97 -12.49 20.10 2.99
C TYR A 97 -12.76 19.15 4.16
N ILE A 98 -11.71 18.80 4.91
CA ILE A 98 -11.79 17.89 6.06
C ILE A 98 -10.82 18.34 7.14
N ASP A 99 -11.16 18.12 8.41
CA ASP A 99 -10.20 18.30 9.50
C ASP A 99 -9.01 17.36 9.29
N SER A 100 -7.80 17.92 9.16
CA SER A 100 -6.59 17.13 8.96
C SER A 100 -6.42 16.07 10.03
N ASN A 101 -6.85 16.32 11.28
CA ASN A 101 -6.77 15.34 12.36
C ASN A 101 -7.64 14.10 12.14
N MET A 102 -8.67 14.19 11.29
CA MET A 102 -9.52 13.06 10.92
C MET A 102 -9.05 12.35 9.66
N LEU A 103 -8.09 12.91 8.93
CA LEU A 103 -7.71 12.47 7.59
C LEU A 103 -7.29 10.99 7.53
N PHE A 104 -6.53 10.50 8.52
CA PHE A 104 -6.13 9.07 8.59
C PHE A 104 -7.32 8.10 8.73
N ILE A 105 -8.40 8.53 9.37
CA ILE A 105 -9.60 7.72 9.66
C ILE A 105 -10.83 8.13 8.84
N GLN A 106 -10.70 9.12 7.96
CA GLN A 106 -11.81 9.71 7.20
C GLN A 106 -12.54 8.66 6.35
N ASP A 107 -11.82 7.68 5.82
CA ASP A 107 -12.40 6.58 5.05
C ASP A 107 -13.30 5.65 5.91
N LEU A 108 -13.26 5.73 7.24
CA LEU A 108 -14.27 5.09 8.10
C LEU A 108 -15.57 5.90 8.14
N VAL A 109 -15.46 7.23 8.10
CA VAL A 109 -16.61 8.15 8.11
C VAL A 109 -17.41 8.01 6.82
N THR A 110 -16.78 7.64 5.70
CA THR A 110 -17.47 7.41 4.43
C THR A 110 -18.41 6.20 4.42
N LEU A 111 -18.37 5.35 5.46
CA LEU A 111 -19.40 4.32 5.68
C LEU A 111 -20.72 4.89 6.18
N LEU A 112 -20.70 6.09 6.76
CA LEU A 112 -21.90 6.75 7.26
C LEU A 112 -22.72 7.31 6.10
N PRO A 113 -24.05 7.36 6.23
CA PRO A 113 -24.91 7.89 5.17
C PRO A 113 -24.60 9.37 4.85
N GLY A 114 -24.76 9.73 3.57
CA GLY A 114 -24.54 11.07 3.04
C GLY A 114 -23.36 11.16 2.06
N ASP A 115 -23.15 12.33 1.48
CA ASP A 115 -22.05 12.60 0.54
C ASP A 115 -20.76 12.90 1.30
N GLN A 116 -20.17 11.86 1.88
CA GLN A 116 -18.91 11.94 2.61
C GLN A 116 -17.73 11.86 1.64
N VAL A 117 -16.85 12.87 1.67
CA VAL A 117 -15.63 12.88 0.84
C VAL A 117 -14.56 11.99 1.48
N SER A 118 -13.94 11.12 0.68
CA SER A 118 -12.81 10.28 1.11
C SER A 118 -11.54 11.11 1.27
N ALA A 119 -10.63 10.69 2.15
CA ALA A 119 -9.33 11.35 2.29
C ALA A 119 -8.55 11.33 0.96
N GLY A 120 -8.69 10.22 0.21
CA GLY A 120 -8.04 10.06 -1.07
C GLY A 120 -8.49 11.09 -2.12
N ASN A 121 -9.78 11.43 -2.15
CA ASN A 121 -10.31 12.45 -3.06
C ASN A 121 -9.88 13.85 -2.64
N VAL A 122 -9.88 14.16 -1.33
CA VAL A 122 -9.39 15.47 -0.85
C VAL A 122 -7.94 15.68 -1.27
N LEU A 123 -7.08 14.65 -1.10
CA LEU A 123 -5.71 14.76 -1.58
C LEU A 123 -5.61 14.86 -3.10
N GLY A 124 -6.47 14.18 -3.86
CA GLY A 124 -6.53 14.38 -5.31
C GLY A 124 -6.82 15.83 -5.71
N ILE A 125 -7.79 16.45 -5.03
CA ILE A 125 -8.16 17.85 -5.24
C ILE A 125 -7.00 18.79 -4.84
N VAL A 126 -6.39 18.58 -3.67
CA VAL A 126 -5.39 19.53 -3.14
C VAL A 126 -4.01 19.34 -3.76
N VAL A 127 -3.57 18.09 -3.94
CA VAL A 127 -2.23 17.78 -4.45
C VAL A 127 -2.19 17.84 -5.97
N ASN A 128 -3.15 17.23 -6.66
CA ASN A 128 -3.17 17.15 -8.13
C ASN A 128 -4.02 18.24 -8.80
N LEU A 129 -4.78 19.02 -8.03
CA LEU A 129 -5.76 19.97 -8.57
C LEU A 129 -6.82 19.30 -9.47
N ASN A 130 -7.06 18.00 -9.26
CA ASN A 130 -7.97 17.19 -10.07
C ASN A 130 -8.97 16.44 -9.18
N PRO A 131 -10.27 16.80 -9.23
CA PRO A 131 -11.30 16.17 -8.40
C PRO A 131 -11.64 14.72 -8.82
N ASN A 132 -11.22 14.29 -10.01
CA ASN A 132 -11.51 12.95 -10.54
C ASN A 132 -10.42 11.93 -10.20
N VAL A 133 -9.34 12.35 -9.55
CA VAL A 133 -8.22 11.48 -9.16
C VAL A 133 -8.23 11.29 -7.65
N SER A 134 -7.95 10.08 -7.19
CA SER A 134 -7.67 9.81 -5.78
C SER A 134 -6.18 9.60 -5.60
N LEU A 135 -5.60 10.29 -4.61
CA LEU A 135 -4.21 10.13 -4.22
C LEU A 135 -4.12 9.69 -2.77
N THR A 136 -3.11 8.90 -2.46
CA THR A 136 -2.87 8.47 -1.08
C THR A 136 -1.41 8.63 -0.72
N PRO A 137 -1.10 9.17 0.47
CA PRO A 137 0.26 9.19 0.98
C PRO A 137 0.64 7.76 1.42
N GLY A 138 1.90 7.58 1.80
CA GLY A 138 2.28 6.39 2.56
C GLY A 138 1.76 6.47 4.00
N LEU A 139 1.83 5.38 4.77
CA LEU A 139 1.41 5.36 6.18
C LEU A 139 2.08 6.46 7.02
N LEU A 140 3.37 6.69 6.79
CA LEU A 140 4.09 7.75 7.48
C LEU A 140 3.49 9.12 7.17
N GLY A 141 3.19 9.40 5.90
CA GLY A 141 2.55 10.64 5.48
C GLY A 141 1.13 10.79 6.02
N GLY A 142 0.31 9.74 5.94
CA GLY A 142 -1.06 9.77 6.47
C GLY A 142 -1.12 10.02 7.99
N LEU A 143 -0.25 9.36 8.76
CA LEU A 143 -0.13 9.57 10.20
C LEU A 143 0.44 10.96 10.54
N TYR A 144 1.42 11.45 9.76
CA TYR A 144 2.00 12.77 9.97
C TYR A 144 1.00 13.89 9.68
N LEU A 145 0.30 13.81 8.54
CA LEU A 145 -0.72 14.78 8.16
C LEU A 145 -1.84 14.88 9.21
N SER A 146 -2.15 13.76 9.88
CA SER A 146 -3.24 13.72 10.87
C SER A 146 -2.80 14.06 12.28
N TYR A 147 -1.65 13.58 12.73
CA TYR A 147 -1.25 13.65 14.14
C TYR A 147 0.23 14.03 14.33
N GLY A 148 0.88 14.51 13.28
CA GLY A 148 2.30 14.85 13.27
C GLY A 148 3.21 13.68 13.61
N LEU A 149 4.36 14.01 14.19
CA LEU A 149 5.38 13.02 14.57
C LEU A 149 4.89 12.06 15.66
N ILE A 150 4.01 12.53 16.56
CA ILE A 150 3.38 11.68 17.59
C ILE A 150 2.52 10.60 16.92
N GLY A 151 1.81 10.94 15.85
CA GLY A 151 1.07 10.00 15.01
C GLY A 151 1.92 8.86 14.48
N ILE A 152 3.07 9.19 13.90
CA ILE A 152 3.99 8.18 13.35
C ILE A 152 4.44 7.22 14.44
N ILE A 153 4.95 7.75 15.55
CA ILE A 153 5.50 6.95 16.65
C ILE A 153 4.42 6.05 17.24
N SER A 154 3.26 6.62 17.59
CA SER A 154 2.16 5.88 18.20
C SER A 154 1.56 4.85 17.23
N GLY A 155 1.37 5.21 15.96
CA GLY A 155 0.83 4.31 14.93
C GLY A 155 1.73 3.11 14.68
N LEU A 156 3.03 3.32 14.47
CA LEU A 156 3.99 2.22 14.29
C LEU A 156 4.10 1.35 15.54
N PHE A 157 4.07 1.95 16.73
CA PHE A 157 4.06 1.21 18.00
C PHE A 157 2.82 0.31 18.11
N ILE A 158 1.63 0.84 17.83
CA ILE A 158 0.37 0.07 17.85
C ILE A 158 0.41 -1.10 16.86
N LEU A 159 0.87 -0.86 15.63
CA LEU A 159 1.00 -1.91 14.62
C LEU A 159 2.00 -3.00 15.06
N GLY A 160 3.14 -2.60 15.63
CA GLY A 160 4.13 -3.54 16.18
C GLY A 160 3.55 -4.38 17.33
N CYS A 161 2.84 -3.76 18.26
CA CYS A 161 2.15 -4.45 19.35
C CYS A 161 1.09 -5.43 18.83
N LEU A 162 0.32 -5.06 17.80
CA LEU A 162 -0.68 -5.91 17.17
C LEU A 162 -0.05 -7.16 16.55
N VAL A 163 0.99 -7.01 15.73
CA VAL A 163 1.71 -8.14 15.12
C VAL A 163 2.29 -9.06 16.20
N GLN A 164 2.95 -8.48 17.21
CA GLN A 164 3.55 -9.24 18.29
C GLN A 164 2.50 -10.02 19.09
N TYR A 165 1.33 -9.42 19.34
CA TYR A 165 0.23 -10.06 20.03
C TYR A 165 -0.27 -11.31 19.27
N VAL A 166 -0.59 -11.16 17.98
CA VAL A 166 -1.09 -12.26 17.16
C VAL A 166 -0.03 -13.35 16.98
N TRP A 167 1.24 -12.96 16.80
CA TRP A 167 2.37 -13.88 16.69
C TRP A 167 2.58 -14.71 17.95
N LYS A 168 2.58 -14.08 19.14
CA LYS A 168 2.69 -14.80 20.42
C LYS A 168 1.56 -15.82 20.59
N LYS A 169 0.32 -15.47 20.21
CA LYS A 169 -0.81 -16.40 20.29
C LYS A 169 -0.63 -17.59 19.35
N TYR A 170 -0.09 -17.38 18.15
CA TYR A 170 0.27 -18.47 17.27
C TYR A 170 1.32 -19.40 17.90
N LEU A 171 2.43 -18.84 18.43
CA LEU A 171 3.48 -19.65 19.05
C LEU A 171 2.99 -20.47 20.24
N LEU A 172 2.07 -19.93 21.05
CA LEU A 172 1.53 -20.63 22.22
C LEU A 172 0.54 -21.75 21.87
N THR A 173 -0.22 -21.59 20.79
CA THR A 173 -1.32 -22.52 20.46
C THR A 173 -1.01 -23.45 19.30
N ASN A 174 -0.03 -23.09 18.45
CA ASN A 174 0.28 -23.73 17.18
C ASN A 174 -0.97 -23.98 16.30
N SER A 175 -2.00 -23.13 16.43
CA SER A 175 -3.26 -23.32 15.73
C SER A 175 -3.22 -22.70 14.33
N PRO A 176 -3.71 -23.40 13.29
CA PRO A 176 -3.86 -22.85 11.94
C PRO A 176 -4.64 -21.53 11.90
N TYR A 177 -5.59 -21.33 12.82
CA TYR A 177 -6.34 -20.08 12.95
C TYR A 177 -5.44 -18.87 13.20
N TYR A 178 -4.55 -18.97 14.20
CA TYR A 178 -3.67 -17.86 14.53
C TYR A 178 -2.63 -17.65 13.42
N LEU A 179 -2.21 -18.69 12.70
CA LEU A 179 -1.37 -18.54 11.51
C LEU A 179 -2.07 -17.72 10.41
N THR A 180 -3.36 -17.99 10.16
CA THR A 180 -4.18 -17.20 9.23
C THR A 180 -4.27 -15.75 9.68
N LEU A 181 -4.51 -15.50 10.98
CA LEU A 181 -4.53 -14.14 11.53
C LEU A 181 -3.19 -13.42 11.37
N VAL A 182 -2.06 -14.08 11.63
CA VAL A 182 -0.72 -13.49 11.42
C VAL A 182 -0.56 -13.09 9.96
N THR A 183 -0.89 -13.99 9.04
CA THR A 183 -0.74 -13.77 7.59
C THR A 183 -1.59 -12.59 7.11
N ILE A 184 -2.87 -12.58 7.50
CA ILE A 184 -3.82 -11.51 7.15
C ILE A 184 -3.37 -10.18 7.75
N THR A 185 -3.03 -10.15 9.04
CA THR A 185 -2.57 -8.92 9.72
C THR A 185 -1.32 -8.35 9.03
N SER A 186 -0.37 -9.21 8.69
CA SER A 186 0.87 -8.80 8.02
C SER A 186 0.59 -8.24 6.61
N ALA A 187 -0.28 -8.90 5.84
CA ALA A 187 -0.69 -8.44 4.52
C ALA A 187 -1.38 -7.06 4.58
N TYR A 188 -2.31 -6.87 5.51
CA TYR A 188 -3.01 -5.60 5.68
C TYR A 188 -2.13 -4.48 6.24
N ILE A 189 -1.11 -4.79 7.03
CA ILE A 189 -0.10 -3.80 7.44
C ILE A 189 0.72 -3.34 6.24
N ILE A 190 1.15 -4.26 5.37
CA ILE A 190 1.86 -3.90 4.14
C ILE A 190 0.97 -3.05 3.23
N GLU A 191 -0.31 -3.40 3.10
CA GLU A 191 -1.26 -2.60 2.35
C GLU A 191 -1.45 -1.21 2.97
N LEU A 192 -1.61 -1.12 4.29
CA LEU A 192 -1.75 0.14 5.02
C LEU A 192 -0.49 1.02 4.86
N ILE A 193 0.70 0.42 4.88
CA ILE A 193 1.97 1.12 4.60
C ILE A 193 1.93 1.82 3.24
N ASN A 194 1.40 1.14 2.22
CA ASN A 194 1.34 1.67 0.86
C ASN A 194 0.17 2.63 0.61
N ARG A 195 -1.00 2.39 1.24
CA ARG A 195 -2.23 3.18 1.02
C ARG A 195 -2.39 4.35 1.99
N GLY A 196 -1.63 4.41 3.07
CA GLY A 196 -1.56 5.57 3.97
C GLY A 196 -2.73 5.80 4.91
N PHE A 197 -3.95 5.38 4.54
CA PHE A 197 -5.18 5.65 5.29
C PHE A 197 -5.84 4.39 5.80
N PHE A 198 -6.47 4.51 6.97
CA PHE A 198 -7.16 3.41 7.61
C PHE A 198 -8.52 3.16 6.97
N LYS A 199 -8.64 2.06 6.24
CA LYS A 199 -9.84 1.71 5.49
C LYS A 199 -10.79 0.78 6.28
N PRO A 200 -12.11 0.87 6.04
CA PRO A 200 -13.10 -0.03 6.62
C PRO A 200 -12.82 -1.52 6.44
N MET A 201 -12.26 -1.88 5.27
CA MET A 201 -11.91 -3.25 4.93
C MET A 201 -10.98 -3.90 5.98
N TYR A 202 -10.12 -3.11 6.63
CA TYR A 202 -9.23 -3.59 7.67
C TYR A 202 -9.97 -4.08 8.91
N LEU A 203 -11.20 -3.63 9.17
CA LEU A 203 -12.03 -4.13 10.27
C LEU A 203 -12.94 -5.27 9.80
N ILE A 204 -13.57 -5.10 8.63
CA ILE A 204 -14.55 -6.04 8.08
C ILE A 204 -13.95 -7.44 7.89
N VAL A 205 -12.70 -7.52 7.43
CA VAL A 205 -12.06 -8.82 7.15
C VAL A 205 -11.86 -9.65 8.42
N PHE A 206 -11.48 -9.04 9.53
CA PHE A 206 -11.36 -9.76 10.81
C PHE A 206 -12.72 -10.20 11.35
N LEU A 207 -13.78 -9.40 11.14
CA LEU A 207 -15.14 -9.79 11.49
C LEU A 207 -15.58 -11.03 10.70
N ILE A 208 -15.43 -11.01 9.38
CA ILE A 208 -15.75 -12.14 8.50
C ILE A 208 -14.98 -13.39 8.92
N LEU A 209 -13.67 -13.27 9.13
CA LEU A 209 -12.83 -14.39 9.56
C LEU A 209 -13.32 -15.01 10.87
N ARG A 210 -13.68 -14.17 11.85
CA ARG A 210 -14.22 -14.63 13.14
C ARG A 210 -15.55 -15.39 12.96
N PHE A 211 -16.44 -14.92 12.10
CA PHE A 211 -17.72 -15.60 11.82
C PHE A 211 -17.52 -16.92 11.09
N CYS A 212 -16.67 -16.95 10.05
CA CYS A 212 -16.37 -18.17 9.31
C CYS A 212 -15.83 -19.28 10.21
N ILE A 213 -14.97 -18.93 11.17
CA ILE A 213 -14.32 -19.91 12.03
C ILE A 213 -15.22 -20.41 13.15
N ARG A 214 -16.04 -19.53 13.74
CA ARG A 214 -17.08 -19.95 14.70
C ARG A 214 -18.01 -21.00 14.10
N ARG A 215 -18.39 -20.83 12.83
CA ARG A 215 -19.24 -21.79 12.14
C ARG A 215 -18.58 -23.16 11.98
N VAL A 216 -17.32 -23.19 11.52
CA VAL A 216 -16.56 -24.45 11.34
C VAL A 216 -16.35 -25.20 12.66
N ILE A 217 -16.20 -24.48 13.78
CA ILE A 217 -16.06 -25.10 15.10
C ILE A 217 -17.39 -25.71 15.58
N ASN A 218 -18.52 -25.02 15.35
CA ASN A 218 -19.85 -25.49 15.78
C ASN A 218 -20.40 -26.67 14.94
N GLU A 219 -19.86 -26.89 13.74
CA GLU A 219 -20.24 -28.02 12.87
C GLU A 219 -19.45 -29.31 13.19
N LYS A 220 -18.50 -29.28 14.14
CA LYS A 220 -17.78 -30.44 14.67
C LYS A 220 -18.31 -30.85 16.04
#